data_AF-A0A4P9Z6P6-F1
#
_entry.id   AF-A0A4P9Z6P6-F1
#
_cell.length_a   1.000
_cell.length_b   1.000
_cell.length_c   1.000
_cell.angle_alpha   90.00
_cell.angle_beta   90.00
_cell.angle_gamma   90.00
#
_symmetry.space_group_name_H-M   'P 1'
#
loop_
_entity.id
_entity.type
_entity.pdbx_description
1 polymer ?
#
loop_
_entity_poly.entity_id
_entity_poly.type
_entity_poly.pdbx_seq_one_letter_code
_entity_poly.pdbx_strand_id
1 'polypeptide(L)'
;MPYAAPIPIHIPPPLSPKQNPQQALTQQIDYYFSLENLIRDLYLRKNMETEGWVDLDLILNFKRVEIIINGLRNSIDDPNEKSKEKKLDKAIVQAVQDCINLEIGYLNGKENYNAMTREIQLRVKHNFEQWLLPDNL
;
A
#
# COMPACT_ATOMS: atom_id res chain seq x y z
N MET A 1 38.00 13.40 -8.58
CA MET A 1 36.82 13.33 -7.69
C MET A 1 35.67 12.76 -8.52
N PRO A 2 35.09 11.59 -8.19
CA PRO A 2 33.96 11.08 -8.96
C PRO A 2 32.71 11.90 -8.61
N TYR A 3 32.21 12.65 -9.59
CA TYR A 3 30.91 13.32 -9.53
C TYR A 3 29.83 12.25 -9.34
N ALA A 4 29.26 12.14 -8.14
CA ALA A 4 28.01 11.40 -7.96
C ALA A 4 26.90 12.22 -8.65
N ALA A 5 26.28 11.64 -9.68
CA ALA A 5 25.12 12.25 -10.32
C ALA A 5 24.04 12.53 -9.26
N PRO A 6 23.32 13.66 -9.34
CA PRO A 6 22.22 13.92 -8.44
C PRO A 6 21.20 12.78 -8.59
N ILE A 7 21.00 12.02 -7.51
CA ILE A 7 19.94 11.01 -7.44
C ILE A 7 18.63 11.68 -7.87
N PRO A 8 17.93 11.15 -8.89
CA PRO A 8 16.66 11.72 -9.32
C PRO A 8 15.72 11.73 -8.11
N ILE A 9 15.30 12.94 -7.72
CA ILE A 9 14.31 13.12 -6.67
C ILE A 9 12.98 12.73 -7.31
N HIS A 10 12.60 11.45 -7.24
CA HIS A 10 11.29 11.02 -7.66
C HIS A 10 10.29 11.55 -6.63
N ILE A 11 9.61 12.64 -7.00
CA ILE A 11 8.52 13.19 -6.23
C ILE A 11 7.41 12.14 -6.29
N PRO A 12 6.84 11.72 -5.14
CA PRO A 12 5.75 10.74 -5.16
C PRO A 12 4.64 11.28 -6.07
N PRO A 13 4.12 10.46 -6.99
CA PRO A 13 3.29 10.93 -8.10
C PRO A 13 2.18 11.84 -7.58
N PRO A 14 1.95 13.01 -8.22
CA PRO A 14 0.87 13.87 -7.81
C PRO A 14 -0.44 13.09 -7.93
N LEU A 15 -1.25 13.08 -6.87
CA LEU A 15 -2.64 12.63 -6.94
C LEU A 15 -3.35 13.53 -7.97
N SER A 16 -3.43 13.08 -9.21
CA SER A 16 -4.13 13.83 -10.24
C SER A 16 -5.63 13.76 -9.90
N PRO A 17 -6.34 14.89 -9.77
CA PRO A 17 -7.78 14.90 -9.45
C PRO A 17 -8.64 14.16 -10.49
N LYS A 18 -8.08 13.90 -11.68
CA LYS A 18 -8.72 13.22 -12.81
C LYS A 18 -8.51 11.70 -12.82
N GLN A 19 -7.71 11.15 -11.92
CA GLN A 19 -7.50 9.69 -11.84
C GLN A 19 -8.66 9.02 -11.12
N ASN A 20 -9.03 7.83 -11.57
CA ASN A 20 -9.94 6.97 -10.83
C ASN A 20 -9.36 6.74 -9.42
N PRO A 21 -10.14 6.90 -8.35
CA PRO A 21 -9.64 6.79 -6.97
C PRO A 21 -9.02 5.42 -6.69
N GLN A 22 -9.54 4.35 -7.31
CA GLN A 22 -8.93 3.02 -7.24
C GLN A 22 -7.53 2.98 -7.87
N GLN A 23 -7.35 3.56 -9.06
CA GLN A 23 -6.03 3.61 -9.71
C GLN A 23 -5.04 4.49 -8.95
N ALA A 24 -5.51 5.58 -8.34
CA ALA A 24 -4.71 6.41 -7.46
C ALA A 24 -4.25 5.61 -6.23
N LEU A 25 -5.13 4.79 -5.65
CA LEU A 25 -4.79 3.92 -4.52
C LEU A 25 -3.73 2.89 -4.91
N THR A 26 -3.91 2.17 -6.03
CA THR A 26 -2.92 1.21 -6.54
C THR A 26 -1.56 1.85 -6.71
N GLN A 27 -1.46 2.98 -7.42
CA GLN A 27 -0.19 3.67 -7.63
C GLN A 27 0.43 4.17 -6.33
N GLN A 28 -0.39 4.61 -5.37
CA GLN A 28 0.10 5.12 -4.10
C GLN A 28 0.68 4.01 -3.23
N ILE A 29 0.03 2.85 -3.18
CA ILE A 29 0.54 1.67 -2.47
C ILE A 29 1.78 1.15 -3.19
N ASP A 30 1.73 0.98 -4.50
CA ASP A 30 2.86 0.51 -5.31
C ASP A 30 4.10 1.39 -5.14
N TYR A 31 3.92 2.71 -5.05
CA TYR A 31 5.01 3.65 -4.74
C TYR A 31 5.61 3.41 -3.35
N TYR A 32 4.83 3.12 -2.31
CA TYR A 32 5.38 2.87 -0.97
C TYR A 32 6.30 1.66 -0.95
N PHE A 33 5.97 0.62 -1.71
CA PHE A 33 6.77 -0.59 -1.87
C PHE A 33 7.79 -0.49 -3.03
N SER A 34 7.92 0.67 -3.66
CA SER A 34 8.94 0.91 -4.67
C SER A 34 10.32 1.04 -4.05
N LEU A 35 11.35 0.67 -4.81
CA LEU A 35 12.75 0.78 -4.42
C LEU A 35 13.08 2.17 -3.86
N GLU A 36 12.65 3.21 -4.55
CA GLU A 36 13.00 4.60 -4.23
C GLU A 36 12.41 5.06 -2.90
N ASN A 37 11.16 4.65 -2.61
CA ASN A 37 10.55 4.93 -1.32
C ASN A 37 11.23 4.15 -0.21
N LEU A 38 11.44 2.84 -0.39
CA LEU A 38 12.04 1.97 0.62
C LEU A 38 13.44 2.41 1.06
N ILE A 39 14.25 2.94 0.15
CA ILE A 39 15.58 3.50 0.47
C ILE A 39 15.48 4.60 1.54
N ARG A 40 14.42 5.41 1.50
CA ARG A 40 14.27 6.62 2.33
C ARG A 40 13.29 6.45 3.47
N ASP A 41 12.30 5.59 3.30
CA ASP A 41 11.18 5.40 4.22
C ASP A 41 11.59 4.42 5.33
N LEU A 42 12.17 4.97 6.39
CA LEU A 42 12.52 4.22 7.59
C LEU A 42 11.28 3.80 8.38
N TYR A 43 10.16 4.52 8.25
CA TYR A 43 8.94 4.18 8.98
C TYR A 43 8.35 2.89 8.42
N LEU A 44 8.23 2.77 7.10
CA LEU A 44 7.76 1.55 6.47
C LEU A 44 8.67 0.36 6.82
N ARG A 45 10.00 0.53 6.73
CA ARG A 45 10.98 -0.52 7.07
C ARG A 45 10.95 -0.95 8.53
N LYS A 46 10.72 -0.02 9.47
CA LYS A 46 10.57 -0.34 10.89
C LYS A 46 9.35 -1.22 11.17
N ASN A 47 8.30 -1.05 10.37
CA ASN A 47 7.07 -1.83 10.48
C ASN A 47 7.09 -3.09 9.60
N MET A 48 8.21 -3.40 8.92
CA MET A 48 8.39 -4.70 8.26
C MET A 48 8.78 -5.75 9.30
N GLU A 49 7.97 -6.79 9.42
CA GLU A 49 8.26 -7.96 10.25
C GLU A 49 9.48 -8.74 9.72
N THR A 50 9.95 -9.75 10.45
CA THR A 50 11.13 -10.58 10.09
C THR A 50 11.05 -11.21 8.69
N GLU A 51 9.84 -11.46 8.19
CA GLU A 51 9.61 -11.99 6.84
C GLU A 51 9.29 -10.91 5.80
N GLY A 52 9.42 -9.63 6.13
CA GLY A 52 9.15 -8.49 5.25
C GLY A 52 7.68 -8.12 5.10
N TRP A 53 6.80 -8.73 5.89
CA TRP A 53 5.37 -8.44 5.90
C TRP A 53 5.07 -7.15 6.65
N VAL A 54 4.08 -6.41 6.15
CA VAL A 54 3.53 -5.19 6.73
C VAL A 54 2.01 -5.30 6.68
N ASP A 55 1.34 -5.05 7.79
CA ASP A 55 -0.13 -5.08 7.82
C ASP A 55 -0.73 -4.03 6.86
N LEU A 56 -1.72 -4.43 6.06
CA LEU A 56 -2.42 -3.50 5.18
C LEU A 56 -3.08 -2.39 6.00
N ASP A 57 -3.63 -2.69 7.18
CA ASP A 57 -4.21 -1.70 8.09
C ASP A 57 -3.23 -0.54 8.42
N LEU A 58 -1.94 -0.85 8.57
CA LEU A 58 -0.91 0.16 8.78
C LEU A 58 -0.77 1.09 7.57
N ILE A 59 -0.79 0.55 6.36
CA ILE A 59 -0.72 1.33 5.11
C ILE A 59 -1.98 2.17 4.91
N LEU A 60 -3.16 1.68 5.33
CA LEU A 60 -4.41 2.44 5.24
C LEU A 60 -4.40 3.68 6.14
N ASN A 61 -3.67 3.64 7.26
CA ASN A 61 -3.48 4.77 8.15
C ASN A 61 -2.48 5.82 7.60
N PHE A 62 -1.87 5.61 6.44
CA PHE A 62 -0.97 6.61 5.87
C PHE A 62 -1.78 7.78 5.33
N LYS A 63 -1.35 9.00 5.65
CA LYS A 63 -2.07 10.25 5.31
C LYS A 63 -2.55 10.33 3.86
N ARG A 64 -1.73 9.91 2.88
CA ARG A 64 -2.14 9.93 1.47
C ARG A 64 -3.17 8.85 1.13
N VAL A 65 -3.03 7.68 1.73
CA VAL A 65 -3.94 6.55 1.52
C VAL A 65 -5.30 6.88 2.12
N GLU A 66 -5.33 7.44 3.33
CA GLU A 66 -6.55 7.91 3.99
C GLU A 66 -7.32 8.93 3.13
N ILE A 67 -6.62 9.90 2.53
CA ILE A 67 -7.23 10.88 1.62
C ILE A 67 -7.87 10.19 0.40
N ILE A 68 -7.18 9.23 -0.21
CA ILE A 68 -7.68 8.49 -1.38
C ILE A 68 -8.90 7.64 -0.99
N ILE A 69 -8.82 6.92 0.13
CA ILE A 69 -9.91 6.08 0.64
C ILE A 69 -11.14 6.93 0.94
N ASN A 70 -10.97 8.11 1.55
CA ASN A 70 -12.09 9.01 1.79
C ASN A 70 -12.71 9.49 0.46
N GLY A 71 -11.88 9.80 -0.55
CA GLY A 71 -12.36 10.10 -1.90
C GLY A 71 -13.14 8.95 -2.55
N LEU A 72 -12.64 7.72 -2.40
CA LEU A 72 -13.27 6.49 -2.88
C LEU A 72 -14.61 6.25 -2.17
N ARG A 73 -14.65 6.41 -0.84
CA ARG A 73 -15.86 6.32 -0.03
C ARG A 73 -16.91 7.33 -0.46
N ASN A 74 -16.50 8.56 -0.80
CA ASN A 74 -17.42 9.59 -1.29
C ASN A 74 -17.91 9.32 -2.72
N SER A 75 -17.15 8.57 -3.52
CA SER A 75 -17.53 8.18 -4.88
C SER A 75 -18.54 7.01 -4.90
N ILE A 76 -18.65 6.26 -3.79
CA ILE A 76 -19.63 5.18 -3.65
C ILE A 76 -20.98 5.80 -3.25
N ASP A 77 -21.87 5.92 -4.22
CA ASP A 77 -23.28 6.27 -4.02
C ASP A 77 -24.04 5.03 -3.52
N ASP A 78 -24.01 4.81 -2.21
CA ASP A 78 -24.80 3.77 -1.54
C ASP A 78 -25.38 4.33 -0.23
N PRO A 79 -26.70 4.26 -0.02
CA PRO A 79 -27.35 4.80 1.18
C PRO A 79 -27.11 3.93 2.43
N ASN A 80 -26.64 2.68 2.27
CA ASN A 80 -26.39 1.78 3.39
C ASN A 80 -24.91 1.76 3.74
N GLU A 81 -24.56 2.31 4.92
CA GLU A 81 -23.18 2.37 5.42
C GLU A 81 -22.49 0.99 5.44
N LYS A 82 -23.18 -0.09 5.85
CA LYS A 82 -22.59 -1.44 5.85
C LYS A 82 -22.25 -1.93 4.45
N SER A 83 -23.12 -1.65 3.48
CA SER A 83 -22.92 -2.03 2.08
C SER A 83 -21.80 -1.20 1.45
N LYS A 84 -21.76 0.09 1.79
CA LYS A 84 -20.74 1.05 1.38
C LYS A 84 -19.35 0.65 1.87
N GLU A 85 -19.20 0.31 3.16
CA GLU A 85 -17.94 -0.20 3.72
C GLU A 85 -17.50 -1.49 3.02
N LYS A 86 -18.43 -2.42 2.77
CA LYS A 86 -18.11 -3.66 2.04
C LYS A 86 -17.63 -3.41 0.61
N LYS A 87 -18.24 -2.44 -0.09
CA LYS A 87 -17.78 -1.99 -1.41
C LYS A 87 -16.40 -1.33 -1.34
N LEU A 88 -16.15 -0.55 -0.30
CA LEU A 88 -14.87 0.12 -0.07
C LEU A 88 -13.75 -0.89 0.20
N ASP A 89 -13.94 -1.83 1.12
CA ASP A 89 -12.99 -2.91 1.38
C ASP A 89 -12.68 -3.67 0.09
N LYS A 90 -13.72 -4.06 -0.66
CA LYS A 90 -13.53 -4.74 -1.95
C LYS A 90 -12.69 -3.91 -2.92
N ALA A 91 -12.93 -2.61 -2.99
CA ALA A 91 -12.19 -1.71 -3.87
C ALA A 91 -10.73 -1.53 -3.44
N ILE A 92 -10.44 -1.52 -2.13
CA ILE A 92 -9.08 -1.49 -1.57
C ILE A 92 -8.36 -2.80 -1.90
N VAL A 93 -8.98 -3.94 -1.62
CA VAL A 93 -8.43 -5.27 -1.91
C VAL A 93 -8.12 -5.41 -3.41
N GLN A 94 -9.03 -4.96 -4.27
CA GLN A 94 -8.79 -4.93 -5.71
C GLN A 94 -7.58 -4.06 -6.07
N ALA A 95 -7.50 -2.83 -5.52
CA ALA A 95 -6.39 -1.93 -5.81
C ALA A 95 -5.02 -2.52 -5.39
N VAL A 96 -4.98 -3.24 -4.27
CA VAL A 96 -3.78 -3.95 -3.79
C VAL A 96 -3.43 -5.11 -4.71
N GLN A 97 -4.41 -5.87 -5.22
CA GLN A 97 -4.20 -6.95 -6.20
C GLN A 97 -3.60 -6.47 -7.52
N ASP A 98 -3.95 -5.26 -7.92
CA ASP A 98 -3.41 -4.62 -9.13
C ASP A 98 -1.99 -4.02 -8.94
N CYS A 99 -1.41 -4.10 -7.73
CA CYS A 99 -0.05 -3.61 -7.49
C CYS A 99 1.01 -4.56 -8.05
N ILE A 100 2.12 -4.00 -8.57
CA ILE A 100 3.17 -4.77 -9.25
C ILE A 100 4.39 -5.04 -8.36
N ASN A 101 4.68 -4.14 -7.42
CA ASN A 101 5.87 -4.17 -6.57
C ASN A 101 5.69 -4.94 -5.26
N LEU A 102 4.49 -5.47 -5.00
CA LEU A 102 4.15 -6.15 -3.75
C LEU A 102 3.57 -7.56 -3.93
N GLU A 103 3.66 -8.35 -2.87
CA GLU A 103 3.00 -9.62 -2.62
C GLU A 103 1.94 -9.44 -1.55
N ILE A 104 0.87 -10.23 -1.66
CA ILE A 104 -0.26 -10.22 -0.73
C ILE A 104 -0.24 -11.52 0.05
N GLY A 105 -0.17 -11.39 1.38
CA GLY A 105 -0.36 -12.47 2.34
C GLY A 105 -1.77 -12.38 2.91
N TYR A 106 -2.50 -13.50 2.90
CA TYR A 106 -3.80 -13.62 3.55
C TYR A 106 -3.64 -14.33 4.88
N LEU A 107 -4.01 -13.67 5.97
CA LEU A 107 -4.01 -14.28 7.29
C LEU A 107 -5.23 -15.17 7.49
N ASN A 108 -5.09 -16.18 8.35
CA ASN A 108 -6.20 -17.01 8.86
C ASN A 108 -6.95 -17.86 7.82
N GLY A 109 -6.30 -18.22 6.69
CA GLY A 109 -6.84 -19.15 5.70
C GLY A 109 -8.05 -18.63 4.92
N LYS A 110 -8.36 -17.33 5.01
CA LYS A 110 -9.46 -16.73 4.25
C LYS A 110 -9.06 -16.49 2.80
N GLU A 111 -9.96 -16.86 1.91
CA GLU A 111 -9.83 -16.67 0.47
C GLU A 111 -10.13 -15.22 0.05
N ASN A 112 -9.54 -14.83 -1.09
CA ASN A 112 -9.49 -13.50 -1.71
C ASN A 112 -10.81 -12.70 -1.69
N TYR A 113 -11.98 -13.37 -1.66
CA TYR A 113 -13.29 -12.74 -1.76
C TYR A 113 -13.88 -12.19 -0.46
N ASN A 114 -13.36 -12.59 0.71
CA ASN A 114 -13.96 -12.26 2.01
C ASN A 114 -12.95 -11.82 3.07
N ALA A 115 -11.69 -11.63 2.68
CA ALA A 115 -10.65 -11.10 3.55
C ALA A 115 -10.92 -9.62 3.85
N MET A 116 -10.96 -9.26 5.12
CA MET A 116 -11.04 -7.87 5.54
C MET A 116 -9.67 -7.21 5.37
N THR A 117 -9.63 -5.90 5.16
CA THR A 117 -8.38 -5.12 5.11
C THR A 117 -7.41 -5.37 6.28
N ARG A 118 -7.92 -5.76 7.45
CA ARG A 118 -7.13 -6.10 8.65
C ARG A 118 -6.49 -7.49 8.65
N GLU A 119 -6.92 -8.35 7.74
CA GLU A 119 -6.44 -9.74 7.64
C GLU A 119 -5.50 -9.92 6.44
N ILE A 120 -5.02 -8.80 5.88
CA ILE A 120 -4.14 -8.76 4.72
C ILE A 120 -2.81 -8.15 5.13
N GLN A 121 -1.74 -8.82 4.73
CA GLN A 121 -0.39 -8.31 4.85
C GLN A 121 0.22 -8.11 3.46
N LEU A 122 1.06 -7.10 3.35
CA LEU A 122 1.76 -6.74 2.13
C LEU A 122 3.25 -6.92 2.34
N ARG A 123 3.94 -7.44 1.33
CA ARG A 123 5.40 -7.55 1.33
C ARG A 123 5.97 -7.08 0.01
N VAL A 124 7.20 -6.58 0.01
CA VAL A 124 7.91 -6.28 -1.24
C VAL A 124 8.15 -7.57 -2.02
N LYS A 125 7.71 -7.62 -3.28
CA LYS A 125 7.72 -8.85 -4.07
C LYS A 125 9.12 -9.44 -4.30
N HIS A 126 10.13 -8.58 -4.38
CA HIS A 126 11.50 -8.99 -4.67
C HIS A 126 12.44 -8.33 -3.67
N ASN A 127 13.39 -9.13 -3.15
CA ASN A 127 14.47 -8.63 -2.32
C ASN A 127 13.93 -7.83 -1.12
N PHE A 128 13.03 -8.43 -0.33
CA PHE A 128 12.51 -7.84 0.90
C PHE A 128 13.55 -7.87 2.01
N GLU A 129 14.42 -8.90 2.02
CA GLU A 129 15.43 -9.14 3.06
C GLU A 129 16.41 -7.96 3.22
N GLN A 130 16.80 -7.29 2.13
CA GLN A 130 17.67 -6.10 2.17
C GLN A 130 17.00 -4.88 2.83
N TRP A 131 15.68 -4.86 2.96
CA TRP A 131 14.92 -3.76 3.56
C TRP A 131 14.61 -3.98 5.03
N LEU A 132 14.84 -5.18 5.53
CA LEU A 132 14.71 -5.51 6.94
C LEU A 132 15.77 -4.78 7.75
N LEU A 133 15.35 -4.25 8.89
CA LEU A 133 16.27 -3.67 9.85
C LEU A 133 16.88 -4.76 10.73
N PRO A 134 18.12 -4.60 11.20
CA PRO A 134 18.78 -5.58 12.06
C PRO A 134 18.07 -5.79 13.40
N ASP A 135 17.25 -4.85 13.86
CA ASP A 135 16.37 -5.01 15.03
C ASP A 135 15.17 -5.95 14.78
N ASN A 136 14.86 -6.26 13.52
CA ASN A 136 13.74 -7.12 13.11
C ASN A 136 14.17 -8.54 12.73
N LEU A 137 15.47 -8.88 12.89
CA LEU A 137 16.09 -10.18 12.61
C LEU A 137 16.20 -11.07 13.85
#